data_AF-A0AAW7EMH9-F1
#
_entry.id   AF-A0AAW7EMH9-F1
#
_cell.length_a   1.000
_cell.length_b   1.000
_cell.length_c   1.000
_cell.angle_alpha   90.00
_cell.angle_beta   90.00
_cell.angle_gamma   90.00
#
_symmetry.space_group_name_H-M   'P 1'
#
loop_
_entity.id
_entity.type
_entity.pdbx_description
1 polymer ?
#
loop_
_entity_poly.entity_id
_entity_poly.type
_entity_poly.pdbx_seq_one_letter_code
_entity_poly.pdbx_strand_id
1 'polypeptide(L)'
;MTDITQGLPIDGTLPAGTFTRRQAEATAALYINVGIEDDQHTHFRLVIRDADGQLIWRAWNFEPGAGHDLNTHLQRYGVKKR
;
A
#
# COMPACT_ATOMS: atom_id res chain seq x y z
N MET A 1 -2.21 -21.60 7.34
CA MET A 1 -3.39 -21.51 6.44
C MET A 1 -4.03 -20.17 6.74
N THR A 2 -3.51 -19.10 6.17
CA THR A 2 -3.94 -17.74 6.51
C THR A 2 -5.07 -17.37 5.56
N ASP A 3 -6.20 -17.02 6.16
CA ASP A 3 -7.50 -16.84 5.54
C ASP A 3 -7.46 -15.83 4.39
N ILE A 4 -7.81 -16.27 3.18
CA ILE A 4 -7.91 -15.45 1.96
C ILE A 4 -9.23 -14.68 1.87
N THR A 5 -10.03 -14.66 2.95
CA THR A 5 -11.41 -14.16 2.93
C THR A 5 -11.72 -13.14 4.03
N GLN A 6 -10.74 -12.39 4.54
CA GLN A 6 -11.08 -11.16 5.25
C GLN A 6 -11.39 -10.07 4.24
N GLY A 7 -12.67 -9.67 4.23
CA GLY A 7 -13.15 -8.47 3.55
C GLY A 7 -12.20 -7.31 3.80
N LEU A 8 -12.04 -6.49 2.77
CA LEU A 8 -11.11 -5.39 2.74
C LEU A 8 -11.23 -4.55 4.04
N PRO A 9 -10.16 -4.40 4.83
CA PRO A 9 -10.20 -3.53 6.00
C PRO A 9 -10.70 -2.15 5.59
N ILE A 10 -11.76 -1.67 6.24
CA ILE A 10 -12.38 -0.37 5.93
C ILE A 10 -11.42 0.81 6.14
N ASP A 11 -10.33 0.58 6.89
CA ASP A 11 -9.25 1.52 7.17
C ASP A 11 -8.09 1.44 6.15
N GLY A 12 -8.22 0.59 5.13
CA GLY A 12 -7.23 0.41 4.05
C GLY A 12 -5.90 -0.17 4.51
N THR A 13 -5.88 -0.88 5.65
CA THR A 13 -4.69 -1.60 6.14
C THR A 13 -4.35 -2.78 5.22
N LEU A 14 -3.07 -2.95 4.91
CA LEU A 14 -2.58 -4.07 4.08
C LEU A 14 -2.36 -5.35 4.92
N PRO A 15 -2.54 -6.56 4.34
CA PRO A 15 -2.04 -7.79 4.97
C PRO A 15 -0.52 -7.72 5.14
N ALA A 16 0.05 -8.40 6.15
CA ALA A 16 1.49 -8.31 6.43
C ALA A 16 2.40 -8.79 5.27
N GLY A 17 1.89 -9.70 4.42
CA GLY A 17 2.63 -10.24 3.28
C GLY A 17 2.35 -9.49 1.97
N THR A 18 2.11 -10.26 0.92
CA THR A 18 1.71 -9.75 -0.40
C THR A 18 0.31 -9.15 -0.35
N PHE A 19 0.02 -8.22 -1.25
CA PHE A 19 -1.29 -7.58 -1.35
C PHE A 19 -1.83 -7.54 -2.78
N THR A 20 -3.15 -7.41 -2.88
CA THR A 20 -3.89 -7.36 -4.14
C THR A 20 -4.04 -5.92 -4.63
N ARG A 21 -4.39 -5.75 -5.91
CA ARG A 21 -4.71 -4.44 -6.48
C ARG A 21 -5.83 -3.74 -5.72
N ARG A 22 -6.92 -4.47 -5.40
CA ARG A 22 -8.04 -3.91 -4.64
C ARG A 22 -7.60 -3.39 -3.26
N GLN A 23 -6.66 -4.08 -2.61
CA GLN A 23 -6.08 -3.62 -1.34
C GLN A 23 -5.24 -2.36 -1.52
N ALA A 24 -4.35 -2.34 -2.50
CA ALA A 24 -3.55 -1.16 -2.82
C ALA A 24 -4.40 0.06 -3.19
N GLU A 25 -5.47 -0.13 -3.98
CA GLU A 25 -6.41 0.93 -4.36
C GLU A 25 -7.14 1.49 -3.15
N ALA A 26 -7.62 0.64 -2.23
CA ALA A 26 -8.21 1.11 -0.99
C ALA A 26 -7.22 1.87 -0.11
N THR A 27 -5.97 1.40 0.01
CA THR A 27 -4.94 2.15 0.73
C THR A 27 -4.68 3.51 0.07
N ALA A 28 -4.40 3.55 -1.24
CA ALA A 28 -4.16 4.79 -1.98
C ALA A 28 -5.36 5.74 -1.98
N ALA A 29 -6.58 5.22 -1.88
CA ALA A 29 -7.78 6.04 -1.74
C ALA A 29 -7.77 6.85 -0.44
N LEU A 30 -7.13 6.39 0.63
CA LEU A 30 -7.14 7.04 1.95
C LEU A 30 -6.03 8.08 2.17
N TYR A 31 -4.96 8.07 1.36
CA TYR A 31 -3.81 8.94 1.56
C TYR A 31 -3.53 9.81 0.33
N ILE A 32 -3.17 11.07 0.56
CA ILE A 32 -2.85 12.06 -0.48
C ILE A 32 -1.54 11.67 -1.19
N ASN A 33 -0.60 11.12 -0.42
CA ASN A 33 0.78 10.91 -0.86
C ASN A 33 1.10 9.44 -1.18
N VAL A 34 0.07 8.64 -1.45
CA VAL A 34 0.20 7.22 -1.76
C VAL A 34 -0.38 6.94 -3.14
N GLY A 35 0.39 6.24 -3.97
CA GLY A 35 -0.01 5.92 -5.34
C GLY A 35 0.44 4.53 -5.77
N ILE A 36 -0.21 4.02 -6.82
CA ILE A 36 0.22 2.81 -7.51
C ILE A 36 1.13 3.23 -8.68
N GLU A 37 2.31 2.64 -8.76
CA GLU A 37 3.31 2.93 -9.81
C GLU A 37 3.90 1.64 -10.38
N ASP A 38 4.68 1.76 -11.46
CA ASP A 38 5.33 0.65 -12.17
C ASP A 38 4.35 -0.48 -12.51
N ASP A 39 3.14 -0.11 -12.94
CA ASP A 39 2.01 -1.02 -13.09
C ASP A 39 2.11 -1.90 -14.34
N GLN A 40 2.44 -3.18 -14.11
CA GLN A 40 2.50 -4.25 -15.11
C GLN A 40 1.31 -5.22 -14.95
N HIS A 41 0.13 -4.69 -14.61
CA HIS A 41 -1.13 -5.39 -14.35
C HIS A 41 -1.12 -6.24 -13.08
N THR A 42 -0.35 -7.33 -13.07
CA THR A 42 -0.27 -8.27 -11.93
C THR A 42 0.85 -7.92 -10.97
N HIS A 43 1.91 -7.27 -11.47
CA HIS A 43 3.00 -6.71 -10.69
C HIS A 43 2.91 -5.20 -10.70
N PHE A 44 2.87 -4.59 -9.52
CA PHE A 44 2.82 -3.15 -9.37
C PHE A 44 3.42 -2.77 -8.00
N ARG A 45 3.78 -1.50 -7.83
CA ARG A 45 4.28 -0.98 -6.56
C ARG A 45 3.26 -0.08 -5.91
N LEU A 46 3.15 -0.17 -4.58
CA LEU A 46 2.55 0.90 -3.79
C LEU A 46 3.69 1.81 -3.32
N VAL A 47 3.53 3.10 -3.57
CA VAL A 47 4.56 4.11 -3.38
C VAL A 47 4.08 5.20 -2.44
N ILE A 48 4.94 5.62 -1.51
CA ILE A 48 4.74 6.75 -0.61
C ILE A 48 5.73 7.84 -1.02
N ARG A 49 5.22 9.04 -1.30
CA ARG A 49 6.04 10.21 -1.65
C ARG A 49 5.92 11.32 -0.61
N ASP A 50 6.89 12.22 -0.59
CA ASP A 50 6.75 13.48 0.15
C ASP A 50 6.00 14.54 -0.67
N ALA A 51 5.88 15.75 -0.11
CA ALA A 51 5.18 16.86 -0.75
C ALA A 51 5.87 17.37 -2.03
N ASP A 52 7.18 17.13 -2.17
CA ASP A 52 7.98 17.48 -3.35
C ASP A 52 8.03 16.33 -4.37
N GLY A 53 7.30 15.24 -4.11
CA GLY A 53 7.24 14.06 -4.96
C GLY A 53 8.45 13.15 -4.85
N GLN A 54 9.36 13.34 -3.87
CA GLN A 54 10.46 12.42 -3.65
C GLN A 54 9.97 11.10 -3.05
N LEU A 55 10.63 10.01 -3.41
CA LEU A 55 10.32 8.69 -2.91
C LEU A 55 10.70 8.58 -1.43
N ILE A 56 9.70 8.35 -0.56
CA ILE A 56 9.94 7.97 0.84
C ILE A 56 10.12 6.45 0.92
N TRP A 57 9.15 5.71 0.37
CA TRP A 57 9.18 4.25 0.39
C TRP A 57 8.35 3.65 -0.74
N ARG A 58 8.66 2.41 -1.12
CA ARG A 58 7.85 1.59 -2.03
C ARG A 58 8.10 0.11 -1.79
N ALA A 59 7.11 -0.70 -2.13
CA ALA A 59 7.26 -2.15 -2.19
C ALA A 59 6.47 -2.72 -3.38
N TRP A 60 6.96 -3.80 -3.96
CA TRP A 60 6.19 -4.57 -4.94
C TRP A 60 5.08 -5.35 -4.24
N ASN A 61 3.93 -5.50 -4.90
CA ASN A 61 2.77 -6.19 -4.33
C ASN A 61 3.00 -7.68 -4.00
N PHE A 62 4.00 -8.32 -4.62
CA PHE A 62 4.35 -9.72 -4.44
C PHE A 62 5.54 -9.96 -3.49
N GLU A 63 6.18 -8.91 -2.99
CA GLU A 63 7.30 -9.05 -2.05
C GLU A 63 6.82 -9.67 -0.72
N PRO A 64 7.53 -10.68 -0.18
CA PRO A 64 7.28 -11.17 1.16
C PRO A 64 7.47 -10.04 2.19
N GLY A 65 6.46 -9.78 3.02
CA GLY A 65 6.52 -8.72 4.04
C GLY A 65 6.13 -7.32 3.55
N ALA A 66 5.80 -7.15 2.25
CA ALA A 66 5.57 -5.83 1.67
C ALA A 66 4.51 -5.00 2.40
N GLY A 67 3.38 -5.62 2.76
CA GLY A 67 2.32 -4.91 3.47
C GLY A 67 2.66 -4.58 4.92
N HIS A 68 3.50 -5.38 5.60
CA HIS A 68 4.03 -5.02 6.92
C HIS A 68 4.84 -3.73 6.83
N ASP A 69 5.83 -3.69 5.95
CA ASP A 69 6.71 -2.53 5.79
C ASP A 69 5.93 -1.29 5.34
N LEU A 70 5.02 -1.45 4.38
CA LEU A 70 4.15 -0.35 3.93
C LEU A 70 3.27 0.18 5.07
N ASN A 71 2.62 -0.67 5.86
CA ASN A 71 1.81 -0.21 6.99
C ASN A 71 2.65 0.58 8.01
N THR A 72 3.87 0.14 8.30
CA THR A 72 4.79 0.88 9.19
C THR A 72 5.17 2.25 8.61
N HIS A 73 5.45 2.34 7.31
CA HIS A 73 5.78 3.62 6.68
C HIS A 73 4.55 4.53 6.55
N LEU A 74 3.36 4.00 6.28
CA LEU A 74 2.11 4.76 6.26
C LEU A 74 1.78 5.37 7.63
N GLN A 75 2.04 4.65 8.72
CA GLN A 75 1.86 5.19 10.07
C GLN A 75 2.77 6.40 10.35
N ARG A 76 3.97 6.42 9.77
CA ARG A 76 4.97 7.48 9.99
C ARG A 76 4.86 8.64 9.01
N TYR A 77 4.54 8.35 7.75
CA TYR A 77 4.66 9.29 6.63
C TYR A 77 3.37 9.45 5.82
N GLY A 78 2.33 8.66 6.09
CA GLY A 78 1.06 8.74 5.38
C GLY A 78 0.31 10.03 5.70
N VAL A 79 -0.07 10.77 4.67
CA VAL A 79 -0.89 11.98 4.80
C VAL A 79 -2.33 11.63 4.42
N LYS A 80 -3.21 11.46 5.41
CA LYS A 80 -4.61 11.08 5.15
C LYS A 80 -5.37 12.16 4.38
N LYS A 81 -6.22 11.74 3.44
CA LYS A 81 -7.23 12.60 2.83
C LYS A 81 -8.23 13.02 3.91
N ARG A 82 -8.64 14.29 3.87
CA ARG A 82 -9.68 14.85 4.76
C ARG A 82 -11.06 14.57 4.20
#